data_AF-A0A2I0AT08-F1
#
_entry.id   AF-A0A2I0AT08-F1
#
_cell.length_a   1.000
_cell.length_b   1.000
_cell.length_c   1.000
_cell.angle_alpha   90.00
_cell.angle_beta   90.00
_cell.angle_gamma   90.00
#
_symmetry.space_group_name_H-M   'P 1'
#
loop_
_entity.id
_entity.type
_entity.pdbx_description
1 polymer ?
#
loop_
_entity_poly.entity_id
_entity_poly.type
_entity_poly.pdbx_seq_one_letter_code
_entity_poly.pdbx_strand_id
1 'polypeptide(L)'
;MTGDGVNDAPTLKRADIGIAVADATDAARSASDIVLTEPGLSVIISAVLTSRAIFQRMKNYIIYAVSITIRIVIGFMLIALMWKFDFSPFMILIIAILNDGTIMTISKDRVKPSPIPDSWKLKEIFATGIVLGGYLAIMTVIFFWAMRETDFFLVSIYSFSRLRELHTPKGHVESVLKLKGLDINTIRQNYTV
;
A
#
# COMPACT_ATOMS: atom_id res chain seq x y z
N MET A 1 10.32 -10.77 32.92
CA MET A 1 11.09 -10.86 34.17
C MET A 1 12.40 -10.10 34.01
N THR A 2 12.91 -9.45 35.06
CA THR A 2 14.23 -8.81 35.06
C THR A 2 15.22 -9.64 35.88
N GLY A 3 16.50 -9.61 35.53
CA GLY A 3 17.56 -10.30 36.27
C GLY A 3 18.93 -9.70 36.00
N ASP A 4 19.87 -9.97 36.90
CA ASP A 4 21.24 -9.44 36.86
C ASP A 4 22.29 -10.55 37.09
N GLY A 5 21.95 -11.58 37.85
CA GLY A 5 22.87 -12.62 38.28
C GLY A 5 22.78 -13.93 37.48
N VAL A 6 23.82 -14.75 37.65
CA VAL A 6 23.89 -16.12 37.09
C VAL A 6 22.73 -16.99 37.56
N ASN A 7 22.27 -16.76 38.79
CA ASN A 7 21.15 -17.47 39.40
C ASN A 7 19.80 -17.12 38.75
N ASP A 8 19.70 -15.97 38.08
CA ASP A 8 18.47 -15.57 37.39
C ASP A 8 18.36 -16.18 36.00
N ALA A 9 19.45 -16.70 35.43
CA ALA A 9 19.48 -17.23 34.07
C ALA A 9 18.40 -18.31 33.79
N PRO A 10 18.12 -19.29 34.66
CA PRO A 10 17.04 -20.25 34.44
C PRO A 10 15.65 -19.60 34.41
N THR A 11 15.45 -18.54 35.20
CA THR A 11 14.15 -17.88 35.32
C THR A 11 13.94 -16.88 34.20
N LEU A 12 14.99 -16.16 33.78
CA LEU A 12 15.00 -15.33 32.57
C LEU A 12 14.63 -16.14 31.34
N LYS A 13 15.23 -17.33 31.19
CA LYS A 13 14.96 -18.24 30.07
C LYS A 13 13.55 -18.87 30.09
N ARG A 14 12.93 -18.98 31.26
CA ARG A 14 11.56 -19.50 31.42
C ARG A 14 10.49 -18.42 31.27
N ALA A 15 10.85 -17.14 31.40
CA ALA A 15 9.90 -16.05 31.26
C ALA A 15 9.49 -15.88 29.79
N ASP A 16 8.28 -15.36 29.55
CA ASP A 16 7.83 -15.02 28.19
C ASP A 16 8.74 -13.96 27.54
N ILE A 17 9.30 -13.08 28.39
CA ILE A 17 10.33 -12.09 28.03
C ILE A 17 11.29 -11.95 29.22
N GLY A 18 12.53 -12.39 29.04
CA GLY A 18 13.65 -12.17 29.96
C GLY A 18 14.41 -10.87 29.64
N ILE A 19 14.60 -10.00 30.63
CA ILE A 19 15.30 -8.71 30.49
C ILE A 19 16.53 -8.70 31.40
N ALA A 20 17.73 -8.60 30.84
CA ALA A 20 18.95 -8.37 31.59
C ALA A 20 19.18 -6.86 31.78
N VAL A 21 19.52 -6.44 33.01
CA VAL A 21 19.90 -5.05 33.30
C VAL A 21 21.29 -4.71 32.75
N ALA A 22 21.63 -3.42 32.64
CA ALA A 22 22.87 -2.98 32.03
C ALA A 22 24.14 -3.57 32.66
N ASP A 23 24.17 -3.66 33.98
CA ASP A 23 25.30 -4.20 34.75
C ASP A 23 25.17 -5.71 35.02
N ALA A 24 24.31 -6.41 34.28
CA ALA A 24 24.09 -7.84 34.46
C ALA A 24 25.32 -8.67 34.08
N THR A 25 25.48 -9.80 34.76
CA THR A 25 26.49 -10.82 34.43
C THR A 25 26.33 -11.32 32.99
N ASP A 26 27.43 -11.75 32.36
CA ASP A 26 27.40 -12.27 30.98
C ASP A 26 26.48 -13.50 30.85
N ALA A 27 26.36 -14.27 31.93
CA ALA A 27 25.43 -15.39 32.01
C ALA A 27 23.96 -14.93 31.95
N ALA A 28 23.59 -13.89 32.71
CA ALA A 28 22.24 -13.32 32.67
C ALA A 28 21.93 -12.69 31.30
N ARG A 29 22.89 -11.95 30.72
CA ARG A 29 22.76 -11.36 29.37
C ARG A 29 22.57 -12.42 28.29
N SER A 30 23.31 -13.52 28.37
CA SER A 30 23.19 -14.65 27.42
C SER A 30 21.87 -15.43 27.57
N ALA A 31 21.24 -15.38 28.74
CA ALA A 31 19.98 -16.06 29.01
C ALA A 31 18.73 -15.20 28.74
N SER A 32 18.89 -13.89 28.60
CA SER A 32 17.81 -12.93 28.37
C SER A 32 17.47 -12.71 26.89
N ASP A 33 16.23 -12.36 26.58
CA ASP A 33 15.79 -11.98 25.23
C ASP A 33 16.12 -10.51 24.89
N ILE A 34 16.18 -9.65 25.91
CA ILE A 34 16.49 -8.23 25.79
C ILE A 34 17.56 -7.86 26.81
N VAL A 35 18.62 -7.19 26.37
CA VAL A 35 19.66 -6.63 27.23
C VAL A 35 19.52 -5.10 27.22
N LEU A 36 19.33 -4.51 28.40
CA LEU A 36 19.31 -3.05 28.55
C LEU A 36 20.74 -2.52 28.50
N THR A 37 20.97 -1.43 27.76
CA THR A 37 22.28 -0.76 27.72
C THR A 37 22.37 0.39 28.71
N GLU A 38 21.24 0.77 29.31
CA GLU A 38 21.13 1.86 30.28
C GLU A 38 20.41 1.33 31.53
N PRO A 39 20.83 1.74 32.74
CA PRO A 39 20.16 1.34 33.97
C PRO A 39 18.82 2.08 34.16
N GLY A 40 17.91 1.45 34.88
CA GLY A 40 16.68 2.08 35.37
C GLY A 40 15.38 1.60 34.73
N LEU A 41 14.30 1.66 35.52
CA LEU A 41 12.98 1.18 35.12
C LEU A 41 12.36 1.99 33.96
N SER A 42 12.76 3.25 33.80
CA SER A 42 12.28 4.14 32.73
C SER A 42 12.58 3.58 31.33
N VAL A 43 13.72 2.89 31.16
CA VAL A 43 14.12 2.28 29.89
C VAL A 43 13.17 1.16 29.51
N ILE A 44 12.75 0.34 30.48
CA ILE A 44 11.78 -0.75 30.28
C ILE A 44 10.43 -0.18 29.84
N ILE A 45 9.96 0.89 30.50
CA ILE A 45 8.70 1.55 30.13
C ILE A 45 8.77 2.09 28.70
N SER A 46 9.87 2.77 28.34
CA SER A 46 10.09 3.30 26.99
C SER A 46 10.16 2.19 25.93
N ALA A 47 10.82 1.07 26.25
CA ALA A 47 10.89 -0.10 25.39
C ALA A 47 9.51 -0.73 25.16
N VAL A 48 8.70 -0.88 26.21
CA VAL A 48 7.33 -1.41 26.11
C VAL A 48 6.44 -0.49 25.27
N LEU A 49 6.50 0.83 25.46
CA LEU A 49 5.73 1.78 24.66
C LEU A 49 6.13 1.75 23.18
N THR A 50 7.43 1.65 22.90
CA THR A 50 7.95 1.54 21.53
C THR A 50 7.53 0.22 20.89
N SER A 51 7.61 -0.89 21.62
CA SER A 51 7.14 -2.20 21.18
C SER A 51 5.65 -2.18 20.82
N ARG A 52 4.80 -1.55 21.64
CA ARG A 52 3.37 -1.38 21.33
C ARG A 52 3.14 -0.54 20.06
N ALA A 53 3.94 0.49 19.81
CA ALA A 53 3.85 1.27 18.57
C ALA A 53 4.18 0.43 17.34
N ILE A 54 5.26 -0.37 17.41
CA ILE A 54 5.66 -1.29 16.34
C ILE A 54 4.58 -2.35 16.11
N PHE A 55 4.02 -2.91 17.19
CA PHE A 55 2.94 -3.88 17.12
C PHE A 55 1.71 -3.35 16.40
N GLN A 56 1.32 -2.10 16.67
CA GLN A 56 0.21 -1.45 15.96
C GLN A 56 0.49 -1.28 14.46
N ARG A 57 1.73 -0.93 14.07
CA ARG A 57 2.13 -0.86 12.65
C ARG A 57 2.00 -2.22 11.96
N MET A 58 2.45 -3.28 12.63
CA MET A 58 2.36 -4.65 12.09
C MET A 58 0.89 -5.09 11.92
N LYS A 59 0.02 -4.79 12.88
CA LYS A 59 -1.42 -5.06 12.76
C LYS A 59 -2.03 -4.33 11.56
N ASN A 60 -1.77 -3.02 11.44
CA ASN A 60 -2.27 -2.21 10.34
C ASN A 60 -1.78 -2.73 8.97
N TYR A 61 -0.50 -3.11 8.90
CA TYR A 61 0.07 -3.73 7.69
C TYR A 61 -0.66 -5.01 7.31
N ILE A 62 -0.96 -5.90 8.26
CA ILE A 62 -1.65 -7.15 7.94
C ILE A 62 -3.11 -6.89 7.53
N ILE A 63 -3.82 -5.99 8.21
CA ILE A 63 -5.18 -5.58 7.80
C ILE A 63 -5.16 -5.10 6.34
N TYR A 64 -4.19 -4.26 5.99
CA TYR A 64 -4.00 -3.75 4.65
C TYR A 64 -3.66 -4.85 3.63
N ALA A 65 -2.71 -5.73 3.95
CA ALA A 65 -2.29 -6.82 3.07
C ALA A 65 -3.47 -7.75 2.75
N VAL A 66 -4.24 -8.15 3.78
CA VAL A 66 -5.45 -8.95 3.62
C VAL A 66 -6.49 -8.21 2.77
N SER A 67 -6.71 -6.92 3.05
CA SER A 67 -7.68 -6.10 2.31
C SER A 67 -7.37 -6.02 0.81
N ILE A 68 -6.11 -5.80 0.44
CA ILE A 68 -5.69 -5.75 -0.97
C ILE A 68 -5.84 -7.11 -1.66
N THR A 69 -5.45 -8.20 -1.01
CA THR A 69 -5.63 -9.54 -1.57
C THR A 69 -7.10 -9.81 -1.88
N ILE A 70 -7.99 -9.51 -0.93
CA ILE A 70 -9.44 -9.67 -1.13
C ILE A 70 -9.95 -8.75 -2.24
N ARG A 71 -9.51 -7.49 -2.27
CA ARG A 71 -9.90 -6.53 -3.31
C ARG A 71 -9.55 -7.02 -4.72
N ILE A 72 -8.31 -7.46 -4.92
CA ILE A 72 -7.81 -7.91 -6.23
C ILE A 72 -8.54 -9.19 -6.64
N VAL A 73 -8.56 -10.21 -5.76
CA VAL A 73 -9.16 -11.51 -6.10
C VAL A 73 -10.65 -11.36 -6.39
N ILE A 74 -11.42 -10.77 -5.48
CA ILE A 74 -12.87 -10.64 -5.65
C ILE A 74 -13.21 -9.64 -6.75
N GLY A 75 -12.54 -8.48 -6.79
CA GLY A 75 -12.83 -7.42 -7.76
C GLY A 75 -12.62 -7.89 -9.20
N PHE A 76 -11.45 -8.45 -9.51
CA PHE A 76 -11.17 -8.94 -10.87
C PHE A 76 -12.00 -10.17 -11.22
N MET A 77 -12.23 -11.09 -10.28
CA MET A 77 -13.10 -12.24 -10.51
C MET A 77 -14.53 -11.82 -10.87
N LEU A 78 -15.11 -10.83 -10.16
CA LEU A 78 -16.47 -10.35 -10.45
C LEU A 78 -16.55 -9.66 -11.82
N ILE A 79 -15.57 -8.83 -12.18
CA ILE A 79 -15.56 -8.15 -13.49
C ILE A 79 -15.44 -9.18 -14.62
N ALA A 80 -14.56 -10.17 -14.47
CA ALA A 80 -14.40 -11.25 -15.44
C ALA A 80 -15.70 -12.07 -15.57
N LEU A 81 -16.37 -12.39 -14.47
CA LEU A 81 -17.61 -13.16 -14.49
C LEU A 81 -18.78 -12.39 -15.12
N MET A 82 -18.95 -11.12 -14.78
CA MET A 82 -20.10 -10.32 -15.23
C MET A 82 -19.95 -9.83 -16.67
N TRP A 83 -18.74 -9.42 -17.08
CA TRP A 83 -18.51 -8.79 -18.38
C TRP A 83 -17.52 -9.52 -19.28
N LYS A 84 -17.00 -10.69 -18.88
CA LYS A 84 -16.00 -11.47 -19.65
C LYS A 84 -14.81 -10.61 -20.07
N PHE A 85 -14.42 -9.69 -19.19
CA PHE A 85 -13.32 -8.76 -19.42
C PHE A 85 -12.07 -9.30 -18.75
N ASP A 86 -11.06 -9.59 -19.56
CA ASP A 86 -9.77 -10.08 -19.09
C ASP A 86 -8.79 -8.91 -18.90
N PHE A 87 -8.31 -8.74 -17.68
CA PHE A 87 -7.26 -7.76 -17.40
C PHE A 87 -5.90 -8.30 -17.84
N SER A 88 -5.10 -7.43 -18.46
CA SER A 88 -3.72 -7.77 -18.82
C SER A 88 -2.89 -8.07 -17.56
N PRO A 89 -2.24 -9.25 -17.45
CA PRO A 89 -1.37 -9.58 -16.33
C PRO A 89 -0.25 -8.55 -16.11
N PHE A 90 0.20 -7.90 -17.18
CA PHE A 90 1.22 -6.85 -17.11
C PHE A 90 0.75 -5.62 -16.32
N MET A 91 -0.52 -5.24 -16.44
CA MET A 91 -1.08 -4.13 -15.65
C MET A 91 -1.16 -4.48 -14.16
N ILE A 92 -1.55 -5.72 -13.85
CA ILE A 92 -1.58 -6.23 -12.47
C ILE A 92 -0.18 -6.24 -11.87
N LEU A 93 0.83 -6.65 -12.66
CA LEU A 93 2.23 -6.62 -12.26
C LEU A 93 2.70 -5.19 -11.93
N ILE A 94 2.34 -4.19 -12.76
CA ILE A 94 2.67 -2.79 -12.48
C ILE A 94 2.04 -2.35 -11.16
N ILE A 95 0.77 -2.68 -10.91
CA ILE A 95 0.10 -2.36 -9.64
C ILE A 95 0.83 -3.01 -8.46
N ALA A 96 1.25 -4.27 -8.58
CA ALA A 96 1.98 -4.99 -7.53
C ALA A 96 3.33 -4.32 -7.21
N ILE A 97 4.12 -3.96 -8.23
CA ILE A 97 5.42 -3.31 -8.03
C ILE A 97 5.25 -1.94 -7.37
N LEU A 98 4.27 -1.15 -7.81
CA LEU A 98 3.97 0.16 -7.20
C LEU A 98 3.49 0.03 -5.75
N ASN A 99 2.68 -1.00 -5.48
CA ASN A 99 2.22 -1.32 -4.14
C ASN A 99 3.38 -1.70 -3.21
N ASP A 100 4.31 -2.55 -3.64
CA ASP A 100 5.44 -2.96 -2.82
C ASP A 100 6.37 -1.79 -2.47
N GLY A 101 6.63 -0.90 -3.42
CA GLY A 101 7.41 0.31 -3.16
C GLY A 101 6.75 1.23 -2.13
N THR A 102 5.42 1.36 -2.18
CA THR A 102 4.67 2.24 -1.26
C THR A 102 4.45 1.61 0.11
N ILE A 103 4.34 0.28 0.23
CA ILE A 103 4.20 -0.43 1.51
C ILE A 103 5.35 -0.13 2.48
N MET A 104 6.56 0.08 1.97
CA MET A 104 7.74 0.37 2.81
C MET A 104 7.52 1.59 3.72
N THR A 105 6.63 2.52 3.34
CA THR A 105 6.28 3.69 4.14
C THR A 105 5.59 3.31 5.47
N ILE A 106 4.86 2.20 5.53
CA ILE A 106 4.15 1.73 6.74
C ILE A 106 5.14 1.40 7.86
N SER A 107 6.34 0.92 7.52
CA SER A 107 7.39 0.64 8.52
C SER A 107 7.81 1.88 9.32
N LYS A 108 7.76 3.06 8.68
CA LYS A 108 8.15 4.36 9.23
C LYS A 108 6.97 5.17 9.75
N ASP A 109 5.76 4.62 9.72
CA ASP A 109 4.54 5.34 10.09
C ASP A 109 4.52 5.74 11.57
N ARG A 110 3.90 6.88 11.89
CA ARG A 110 3.81 7.41 13.25
C ARG A 110 2.49 7.01 13.91
N VAL A 111 2.38 5.72 14.26
CA VAL A 111 1.21 5.17 14.94
C VAL A 111 1.26 5.42 16.46
N LYS A 112 0.11 5.75 17.06
CA LYS A 112 -0.03 5.88 18.51
C LYS A 112 0.01 4.49 19.16
N PRO A 113 0.84 4.26 20.20
CA PRO A 113 0.85 3.00 20.93
C PRO A 113 -0.51 2.73 21.59
N SER A 114 -0.91 1.45 21.67
CA SER A 114 -2.12 1.07 22.41
C SER A 114 -1.94 1.34 23.92
N PRO A 115 -2.94 1.94 24.59
CA PRO A 115 -2.87 2.20 26.03
C PRO A 115 -2.88 0.91 26.85
N ILE A 116 -3.53 -0.14 26.33
CA ILE A 116 -3.59 -1.47 26.94
C ILE A 116 -2.70 -2.47 26.18
N PRO A 117 -2.15 -3.49 26.88
CA PRO A 117 -1.50 -4.61 26.21
C PRO A 117 -2.47 -5.26 25.21
N ASP A 118 -1.98 -5.48 24.00
CA ASP A 118 -2.76 -6.07 22.91
C ASP A 118 -2.09 -7.36 22.47
N SER A 119 -2.88 -8.30 21.98
CA SER A 119 -2.43 -9.62 21.52
C SER A 119 -2.84 -9.85 20.07
N TRP A 120 -2.22 -10.83 19.42
CA TRP A 120 -2.52 -11.17 18.02
C TRP A 120 -3.91 -11.83 17.88
N LYS A 121 -4.95 -11.00 17.84
CA LYS A 121 -6.32 -11.41 17.54
C LYS A 121 -6.52 -11.58 16.04
N LEU A 122 -5.93 -12.64 15.48
CA LEU A 122 -5.93 -12.89 14.03
C LEU A 122 -7.34 -12.82 13.43
N LYS A 123 -8.34 -13.43 14.06
CA LYS A 123 -9.73 -13.40 13.57
C LYS A 123 -10.27 -11.98 13.37
N GLU A 124 -9.97 -11.07 14.29
CA GLU A 124 -10.40 -9.66 14.22
C GLU A 124 -9.67 -8.92 13.10
N ILE A 125 -8.37 -9.16 12.97
CA ILE A 125 -7.51 -8.58 11.93
C ILE A 125 -7.96 -9.03 10.54
N PHE A 126 -8.20 -10.32 10.35
CA PHE A 126 -8.67 -10.89 9.09
C PHE A 126 -10.10 -10.44 8.77
N ALA A 127 -11.01 -10.43 9.75
CA ALA A 127 -12.38 -9.95 9.55
C ALA A 127 -12.39 -8.47 9.09
N THR A 128 -11.60 -7.62 9.75
CA THR A 128 -11.46 -6.21 9.36
C THR A 128 -10.91 -6.07 7.95
N GLY A 129 -9.86 -6.83 7.62
CA GLY A 129 -9.27 -6.83 6.28
C GLY A 129 -10.25 -7.30 5.19
N ILE A 130 -11.01 -8.37 5.44
CA ILE A 130 -12.00 -8.90 4.49
C ILE A 130 -13.13 -7.91 4.25
N VAL A 131 -13.65 -7.26 5.29
CA VAL A 131 -14.73 -6.26 5.15
C VAL A 131 -14.24 -5.05 4.32
N LEU A 132 -13.07 -4.51 4.65
CA LEU A 132 -12.50 -3.38 3.89
C LEU A 132 -12.19 -3.78 2.44
N GLY A 133 -11.59 -4.95 2.23
CA GLY A 133 -11.25 -5.46 0.90
C GLY A 133 -12.48 -5.75 0.06
N GLY A 134 -13.52 -6.34 0.65
CA GLY A 134 -14.80 -6.60 0.01
C GLY A 134 -15.52 -5.31 -0.40
N TYR A 135 -15.54 -4.31 0.48
CA TYR A 135 -16.05 -2.97 0.15
C TYR A 135 -15.31 -2.36 -1.04
N LEU A 136 -13.96 -2.40 -1.03
CA LEU A 136 -13.15 -1.88 -2.14
C LEU A 136 -13.35 -2.67 -3.44
N ALA A 137 -13.58 -3.98 -3.36
CA ALA A 137 -13.90 -4.82 -4.52
C ALA A 137 -15.22 -4.40 -5.16
N ILE A 138 -16.28 -4.25 -4.36
CA ILE A 138 -17.60 -3.78 -4.82
C ILE A 138 -17.48 -2.40 -5.45
N MET A 139 -16.77 -1.46 -4.81
CA MET A 139 -16.55 -0.13 -5.37
C MET A 139 -15.76 -0.17 -6.69
N THR A 140 -14.80 -1.09 -6.82
CA THR A 140 -14.06 -1.29 -8.08
C THR A 140 -14.98 -1.79 -9.19
N VAL A 141 -15.90 -2.71 -8.89
CA VAL A 141 -16.91 -3.22 -9.83
C VAL A 141 -17.88 -2.11 -10.25
N ILE A 142 -18.41 -1.33 -9.29
CA ILE A 142 -19.32 -0.20 -9.56
C ILE A 142 -18.62 0.86 -10.41
N PHE A 143 -17.36 1.19 -10.09
CA PHE A 143 -16.57 2.12 -10.88
C PHE A 143 -16.36 1.62 -12.32
N PHE A 144 -16.05 0.34 -12.50
CA PHE A 144 -15.92 -0.26 -13.83
C PHE A 144 -17.22 -0.21 -14.61
N TRP A 145 -18.35 -0.52 -13.96
CA TRP A 145 -19.68 -0.40 -14.55
C TRP A 145 -19.98 1.04 -14.99
N ALA A 146 -19.76 2.03 -14.11
CA ALA A 146 -19.98 3.44 -14.41
C ALA A 146 -19.08 3.92 -15.56
N MET A 147 -17.81 3.52 -15.58
CA MET A 147 -16.88 3.82 -16.68
C MET A 147 -17.36 3.27 -18.02
N ARG A 148 -17.99 2.10 -18.04
CA ARG A 148 -18.50 1.49 -19.27
C ARG A 148 -19.76 2.18 -19.80
N GLU A 149 -20.66 2.58 -18.92
CA GLU A 149 -21.94 3.21 -19.29
C GLU A 149 -21.83 4.72 -19.57
N THR A 150 -20.76 5.38 -19.11
CA THR A 150 -20.57 6.83 -19.29
C THR A 150 -19.47 7.16 -20.29
N ASP A 151 -19.76 8.03 -21.27
CA ASP A 151 -18.78 8.52 -22.25
C ASP A 151 -17.72 9.47 -21.66
N PHE A 152 -17.80 9.75 -20.35
CA PHE A 152 -16.95 10.74 -19.67
C PHE A 152 -15.45 10.50 -19.92
N PHE A 153 -15.01 9.24 -19.81
CA PHE A 153 -13.60 8.90 -20.01
C PHE A 153 -13.17 8.93 -21.48
N LEU A 154 -14.06 8.58 -22.42
CA LEU A 154 -13.79 8.67 -23.84
C LEU A 154 -13.62 10.14 -24.26
N VAL A 155 -14.58 11.01 -23.90
CA VAL A 155 -14.52 12.44 -24.25
C VAL A 155 -13.28 13.12 -23.66
N SER A 156 -12.90 12.81 -22.42
CA SER A 156 -11.71 13.39 -21.78
C SER A 156 -10.41 13.00 -22.48
N ILE A 157 -10.27 11.72 -22.89
CA ILE A 157 -9.05 11.24 -23.57
C ILE A 157 -8.97 11.82 -24.99
N TYR A 158 -10.08 11.86 -25.73
CA TYR A 158 -10.15 12.48 -27.05
C TYR A 158 -9.87 13.98 -27.03
N SER A 159 -10.33 14.70 -25.99
CA SER A 159 -10.04 16.12 -25.84
C SER A 159 -8.56 16.37 -25.55
N PHE A 160 -7.92 15.51 -24.75
CA PHE A 160 -6.49 15.64 -24.44
C PHE A 160 -5.59 15.31 -25.64
N SER A 161 -5.91 14.27 -26.42
CA SER A 161 -5.19 13.95 -27.65
C SER A 161 -5.33 15.05 -28.69
N ARG A 162 -6.53 15.63 -28.86
CA ARG A 162 -6.76 16.77 -29.76
C ARG A 162 -5.99 18.02 -29.32
N LEU A 163 -5.91 18.32 -28.03
CA LEU A 163 -5.10 19.44 -27.51
C LEU A 163 -3.60 19.21 -27.74
N ARG A 164 -3.13 17.97 -27.62
CA ARG A 164 -1.74 17.59 -27.94
C ARG A 164 -1.42 17.74 -29.42
N GLU A 165 -2.35 17.35 -30.31
CA GLU A 165 -2.19 17.54 -31.76
C GLU A 165 -2.10 19.03 -32.14
N LEU A 166 -2.94 19.89 -31.55
CA LEU A 166 -2.89 21.35 -31.78
C LEU A 166 -1.57 22.01 -31.35
N HIS A 167 -0.85 21.41 -30.39
CA HIS A 167 0.45 21.90 -29.93
C HIS A 167 1.62 21.46 -30.82
N THR A 168 1.38 20.58 -31.80
CA THR A 168 2.38 20.26 -32.83
C THR A 168 2.32 21.29 -33.96
N PRO A 169 3.46 21.65 -34.58
CA PRO A 169 3.48 22.62 -35.66
C PRO A 169 2.62 22.19 -36.87
N LYS A 170 2.49 20.87 -37.13
CA LYS A 170 1.58 20.35 -38.15
C LYS A 170 0.11 20.55 -37.78
N GLY A 171 -0.30 20.23 -36.55
CA GLY A 171 -1.68 20.45 -36.10
C GLY A 171 -2.06 21.93 -35.97
N HIS A 172 -1.11 22.80 -35.67
CA HIS A 172 -1.32 24.26 -35.70
C HIS A 172 -1.59 24.76 -37.13
N VAL A 173 -0.78 24.32 -38.11
CA VAL A 173 -0.98 24.69 -39.52
C VAL A 173 -2.31 24.16 -40.06
N GLU A 174 -2.66 22.91 -39.75
CA GLU A 174 -3.93 22.30 -40.17
C GLU A 174 -5.17 22.98 -39.56
N SER A 175 -5.08 23.40 -38.29
CA SER A 175 -6.18 24.11 -37.62
C SER A 175 -6.36 25.54 -38.15
N VAL A 176 -5.26 26.27 -38.43
CA VAL A 176 -5.30 27.60 -39.04
C VAL A 176 -5.83 27.55 -40.47
N LEU A 177 -5.44 26.53 -41.26
CA LEU A 177 -5.95 26.32 -42.62
C LEU A 177 -7.45 26.01 -42.64
N LYS A 178 -7.92 25.15 -41.72
CA LYS A 178 -9.36 24.88 -41.54
C LYS A 178 -10.15 26.12 -41.11
N LEU A 179 -9.60 26.95 -40.22
CA LEU A 179 -10.24 28.22 -39.81
C LEU A 179 -10.35 29.24 -40.96
N LYS A 180 -9.42 29.19 -41.92
CA LYS A 180 -9.45 30.02 -43.13
C LYS A 180 -10.25 29.40 -44.28
N GLY A 181 -10.90 28.26 -44.07
CA GLY A 181 -11.69 27.57 -45.11
C GLY A 181 -10.86 26.99 -46.26
N LEU A 182 -9.55 26.78 -46.05
CA LEU A 182 -8.63 26.26 -47.05
C LEU A 182 -8.47 24.75 -46.88
N ASP A 183 -8.82 23.98 -47.91
CA ASP A 183 -8.70 22.53 -47.90
C ASP A 183 -7.25 22.11 -48.25
N ILE A 184 -6.63 21.36 -47.35
CA ILE A 184 -5.21 21.03 -47.41
C ILE A 184 -4.88 20.10 -48.59
N ASN A 185 -5.88 19.31 -49.02
CA ASN A 185 -5.76 18.40 -50.15
C ASN A 185 -5.65 19.15 -51.48
N THR A 186 -6.31 20.30 -51.61
CA THR A 186 -6.23 21.16 -52.79
C THR A 186 -4.88 21.86 -52.90
N ILE A 187 -4.29 22.26 -51.76
CA ILE A 187 -2.96 22.89 -51.73
C ILE A 187 -1.88 21.88 -52.13
N ARG A 188 -1.95 20.64 -51.62
CA ARG A 188 -0.92 19.63 -51.87
C ARG A 188 -0.85 19.16 -53.33
N GLN A 189 -1.98 19.17 -54.05
CA GLN A 189 -2.02 18.86 -55.49
C GLN A 189 -1.37 19.95 -56.37
N ASN A 190 -1.30 21.20 -55.90
CA ASN A 190 -0.71 22.30 -56.67
C ASN A 190 0.82 22.42 -56.55
N TYR A 191 1.46 21.63 -55.67
CA TYR A 191 2.91 21.66 -55.44
C TYR A 191 3.63 20.34 -55.79
N THR A 192 2.92 19.34 -56.32
CA THR A 192 3.56 18.16 -56.92
C THR A 192 3.83 18.41 -58.40
N VAL A 193 5.01 18.96 -58.70
CA VAL A 193 5.70 18.83 -59.99
C VAL A 193 6.91 17.94 -59.77
#